data_AF-A0A3B9M439-F1
#
_entry.id   AF-A0A3B9M439-F1
#
_cell.length_a   1.000
_cell.length_b   1.000
_cell.length_c   1.000
_cell.angle_alpha   90.00
_cell.angle_beta   90.00
_cell.angle_gamma   90.00
#
_symmetry.space_group_name_H-M   'P 1'
#
loop_
_entity.id
_entity.type
_entity.pdbx_description
1 polymer ?
#
loop_
_entity_poly.entity_id
_entity_poly.type
_entity_poly.pdbx_seq_one_letter_code
_entity_poly.pdbx_strand_id
1 'polypeptide(L)'
;DVYKRQDKDDSRSACLWEHDLSDLPAAYIALGHWHNPTLPPIRVNQVQLAYSGTPYPIAKGENGARRAFLIDLSSEGIDVQAVEIPGVPRRETASFFFVPAEEKRVMEEIASFLEQQADHEVILDLEVAGWVGSISEDICTAEIEMLVKKYRRRWRDVNCGTVQVTGISALPGIAIRCLRLLDELEPPAPLELEDLRDPCLKELSQEVIKDREGLYRTALSLLLQQMGRGT
;
A
#
# COMPACT_ATOMS: atom_id res chain seq x y z
N ASP A 1 19.81 42.75 -7.75
CA ASP A 1 20.05 41.31 -7.50
C ASP A 1 18.90 40.75 -6.68
N VAL A 2 17.78 40.40 -7.32
CA VAL A 2 17.53 39.13 -8.02
C VAL A 2 17.59 37.97 -7.03
N TYR A 3 16.46 37.69 -6.39
CA TYR A 3 15.94 36.32 -6.23
C TYR A 3 14.42 36.43 -6.06
N LYS A 4 13.72 36.60 -7.18
CA LYS A 4 12.32 36.18 -7.30
C LYS A 4 12.34 34.66 -7.12
N ARG A 5 11.91 34.15 -5.98
CA ARG A 5 11.35 32.80 -5.94
C ARG A 5 10.08 32.87 -6.76
N GLN A 6 10.13 32.34 -7.97
CA GLN A 6 8.93 31.82 -8.61
C GLN A 6 8.50 30.64 -7.75
N ASP A 7 7.66 30.92 -6.76
CA ASP A 7 6.74 29.90 -6.28
C ASP A 7 5.91 29.53 -7.50
N LYS A 8 6.17 28.32 -8.04
CA LYS A 8 5.25 27.69 -8.97
C LYS A 8 3.98 27.43 -8.17
N ASP A 9 3.10 28.40 -8.28
CA ASP A 9 1.74 28.38 -7.78
C ASP A 9 0.97 27.33 -8.60
N ASP A 10 1.22 26.04 -8.32
CA ASP A 10 0.39 24.91 -8.76
C ASP A 10 -0.98 24.91 -8.02
N SER A 11 -1.35 26.01 -7.36
CA SER A 11 -2.62 26.16 -6.63
C SER A 11 -3.82 26.47 -7.51
N ARG A 12 -3.67 26.58 -8.85
CA ARG A 12 -4.81 26.53 -9.77
C ARG A 12 -5.25 25.09 -10.01
N SER A 13 -5.52 24.35 -8.94
CA SER A 13 -6.39 23.19 -9.05
C SER A 13 -7.75 23.70 -9.50
N ALA A 14 -8.13 23.37 -10.74
CA ALA A 14 -9.47 23.62 -11.24
C ALA A 14 -10.44 22.71 -10.48
N CYS A 15 -10.91 23.18 -9.33
CA CYS A 15 -11.95 22.49 -8.57
C CYS A 15 -13.28 22.69 -9.30
N LEU A 16 -13.93 21.58 -9.68
CA LEU A 16 -15.33 21.58 -10.11
C LEU A 16 -16.21 21.70 -8.87
N TRP A 17 -16.99 22.76 -8.78
CA TRP A 17 -17.96 22.98 -7.71
C TRP A 17 -19.36 22.54 -8.15
N GLU A 18 -20.22 22.19 -7.20
CA GLU A 18 -21.59 21.73 -7.51
C GLU A 18 -22.40 22.76 -8.32
N HIS A 19 -22.16 24.05 -8.08
CA HIS A 19 -22.84 25.14 -8.79
C HIS A 19 -22.38 25.30 -10.25
N ASP A 20 -21.18 24.83 -10.61
CA ASP A 20 -20.70 24.88 -11.99
C ASP A 20 -21.53 23.97 -12.92
N LEU A 21 -22.24 22.99 -12.33
CA LEU A 21 -23.01 21.98 -13.03
C LEU A 21 -24.52 22.05 -12.74
N SER A 22 -24.99 23.08 -12.02
CA SER A 22 -26.40 23.16 -11.57
C SER A 22 -27.38 23.30 -12.73
N ASP A 23 -26.98 23.99 -13.78
CA ASP A 23 -27.83 24.33 -14.91
C ASP A 23 -27.73 23.31 -16.06
N LEU A 24 -26.88 22.29 -15.89
CA LEU A 24 -26.72 21.24 -16.89
C LEU A 24 -27.84 20.20 -16.76
N PRO A 25 -28.40 19.73 -17.90
CA PRO A 25 -29.32 18.59 -17.90
C PRO A 25 -28.57 17.31 -17.51
N ALA A 26 -29.30 16.20 -17.39
CA ALA A 26 -28.70 14.88 -17.26
C ALA A 26 -27.64 14.66 -18.35
N ALA A 27 -26.38 14.56 -17.93
CA ALA A 27 -25.23 14.58 -18.81
C ALA A 27 -24.10 13.70 -18.29
N TYR A 28 -23.22 13.29 -19.19
CA TYR A 28 -21.98 12.61 -18.86
C TYR A 28 -20.80 13.46 -19.31
N ILE A 29 -19.88 13.76 -18.39
CA ILE A 29 -18.63 14.47 -18.68
C ILE A 29 -17.48 13.47 -18.64
N ALA A 30 -16.93 13.18 -19.81
CA ALA A 30 -15.73 12.37 -19.96
C ALA A 30 -14.48 13.19 -19.62
N LEU A 31 -13.85 12.91 -18.48
CA LEU A 31 -12.64 13.60 -18.03
C LEU A 31 -11.38 12.84 -18.45
N GLY A 32 -10.30 13.59 -18.70
CA GLY A 32 -8.95 13.06 -18.94
C GLY A 32 -7.94 13.68 -17.97
N HIS A 33 -6.66 13.35 -18.09
CA HIS A 33 -5.53 13.77 -17.22
C HIS A 33 -5.23 12.86 -16.02
N TRP A 34 -6.24 12.42 -15.26
CA TRP A 34 -6.00 11.47 -14.16
C TRP A 34 -5.84 10.05 -14.70
N HIS A 35 -4.79 9.35 -14.29
CA HIS A 35 -4.42 8.06 -14.87
C HIS A 35 -5.17 6.86 -14.29
N ASN A 36 -5.74 7.00 -13.09
CA ASN A 36 -6.56 5.95 -12.50
C ASN A 36 -8.04 6.16 -12.85
N PRO A 37 -8.76 5.09 -13.22
CA PRO A 37 -10.18 5.22 -13.51
C PRO A 37 -10.94 5.62 -12.24
N THR A 38 -11.89 6.53 -12.39
CA THR A 38 -12.78 6.93 -11.29
C THR A 38 -14.02 6.04 -11.32
N LEU A 39 -14.06 5.07 -10.41
CA LEU A 39 -15.14 4.09 -10.33
C LEU A 39 -15.69 3.97 -8.90
N PRO A 40 -17.02 4.03 -8.71
CA PRO A 40 -18.03 4.40 -9.71
C PRO A 40 -17.86 5.86 -10.20
N PRO A 41 -18.51 6.26 -11.31
CA PRO A 41 -18.52 7.66 -11.73
C PRO A 41 -19.00 8.57 -10.61
N ILE A 42 -18.38 9.75 -10.50
CA ILE A 42 -18.81 10.77 -9.55
C ILE A 42 -20.12 11.37 -10.07
N ARG A 43 -21.11 11.52 -9.19
CA ARG A 43 -22.39 12.15 -9.51
C ARG A 43 -22.49 13.50 -8.79
N VAL A 44 -22.73 14.55 -9.56
CA VAL A 44 -22.97 15.91 -9.09
C VAL A 44 -24.25 16.41 -9.74
N ASN A 45 -25.28 16.68 -8.94
CA ASN A 45 -26.63 16.97 -9.44
C ASN A 45 -27.11 15.86 -10.42
N GLN A 46 -27.50 16.26 -11.64
CA GLN A 46 -27.91 15.34 -12.71
C GLN A 46 -26.74 14.88 -13.60
N VAL A 47 -25.53 15.36 -13.32
CA VAL A 47 -24.34 15.09 -14.14
C VAL A 47 -23.54 13.94 -13.54
N GLN A 48 -23.12 13.03 -14.41
CA GLN A 48 -22.12 12.01 -14.10
C GLN A 48 -20.78 12.40 -14.71
N LEU A 49 -19.69 12.23 -13.99
CA LEU A 49 -18.36 12.54 -14.46
C LEU A 49 -17.37 11.46 -14.01
N ALA A 50 -16.46 11.11 -14.91
CA ALA A 50 -15.40 10.18 -14.55
C ALA A 50 -14.17 10.38 -15.42
N TYR A 51 -13.02 10.11 -14.81
CA TYR A 51 -11.78 9.87 -15.51
C TYR A 51 -11.74 8.41 -15.95
N SER A 52 -11.56 8.15 -17.25
CA SER A 52 -11.39 6.77 -17.75
C SER A 52 -10.05 6.16 -17.36
N GLY A 53 -9.08 6.99 -16.93
CA GLY A 53 -7.72 6.57 -16.69
C GLY A 53 -6.92 6.39 -17.98
N THR A 54 -5.69 5.90 -17.83
CA THR A 54 -4.81 5.53 -18.95
C THR A 54 -5.23 4.18 -19.55
N PRO A 55 -5.08 3.99 -20.87
CA PRO A 55 -5.37 2.71 -21.51
C PRO A 55 -4.27 1.65 -21.25
N TYR A 56 -3.13 2.04 -20.70
CA TYR A 56 -2.02 1.16 -20.31
C TYR A 56 -1.34 1.73 -19.05
N PRO A 57 -0.98 0.90 -18.05
CA PRO A 57 -0.39 1.43 -16.82
C PRO A 57 1.08 1.82 -17.05
N ILE A 58 1.40 3.11 -16.97
CA ILE A 58 2.74 3.62 -17.31
C ILE A 58 3.61 3.90 -16.08
N ALA A 59 2.99 4.23 -14.94
CA ALA A 59 3.70 4.64 -13.74
C ALA A 59 3.28 3.85 -12.50
N LYS A 60 4.15 3.88 -11.48
CA LYS A 60 3.85 3.38 -10.13
C LYS A 60 2.62 4.11 -9.57
N GLY A 61 1.73 3.38 -8.90
CA GLY A 61 0.47 3.91 -8.35
C GLY A 61 -0.71 3.86 -9.33
N GLU A 62 -0.50 3.46 -10.59
CA GLU A 62 -1.58 3.14 -11.52
C GLU A 62 -2.13 1.73 -11.28
N ASN A 63 -2.59 1.45 -10.05
CA ASN A 63 -2.96 0.11 -9.58
C ASN A 63 -4.28 -0.38 -10.18
N GLY A 64 -4.36 -1.68 -10.45
CA GLY A 64 -5.51 -2.39 -11.01
C GLY A 64 -5.51 -2.51 -12.54
N ALA A 65 -6.52 -3.19 -13.07
CA ALA A 65 -6.74 -3.33 -14.51
C ALA A 65 -7.07 -1.98 -15.16
N ARG A 66 -6.62 -1.77 -16.40
CA ARG A 66 -7.02 -0.60 -17.19
C ARG A 66 -8.38 -0.85 -17.83
N ARG A 67 -9.19 0.20 -17.92
CA ARG A 67 -10.59 0.11 -18.30
C ARG A 67 -10.94 1.15 -19.35
N ALA A 68 -11.81 0.77 -20.27
CA ALA A 68 -12.57 1.69 -21.11
C ALA A 68 -13.99 1.81 -20.53
N PHE A 69 -14.61 2.98 -20.67
CA PHE A 69 -15.96 3.20 -20.18
C PHE A 69 -16.93 3.09 -21.35
N LEU A 70 -17.85 2.14 -21.26
CA LEU A 70 -18.99 2.02 -22.15
C LEU A 70 -20.13 2.86 -21.57
N ILE A 71 -20.62 3.82 -22.35
CA ILE A 71 -21.65 4.75 -21.90
C ILE A 71 -22.89 4.52 -22.74
N ASP A 72 -23.94 4.03 -22.10
CA ASP A 72 -25.22 3.80 -22.73
C ASP A 72 -26.17 4.97 -22.44
N LEU A 73 -26.71 5.54 -23.52
CA LEU A 73 -27.65 6.66 -23.46
C LEU A 73 -29.06 6.14 -23.79
N SER A 74 -29.99 6.30 -22.85
CA SER A 74 -31.38 5.89 -23.02
C SER A 74 -32.36 6.98 -22.56
N SER A 75 -33.66 6.75 -22.79
CA SER A 75 -34.71 7.61 -22.23
C SER A 75 -34.80 7.55 -20.71
N GLU A 76 -34.23 6.52 -20.08
CA GLU A 76 -34.20 6.33 -18.63
C GLU A 76 -33.00 7.01 -17.96
N GLY A 77 -31.98 7.38 -18.75
CA GLY A 77 -30.81 8.12 -18.28
C GLY A 77 -29.52 7.68 -18.94
N ILE A 78 -28.43 7.84 -18.21
CA ILE A 78 -27.07 7.51 -18.63
C ILE A 78 -26.57 6.38 -17.74
N ASP A 79 -26.24 5.25 -18.35
CA ASP A 79 -25.54 4.14 -17.70
C ASP A 79 -24.07 4.13 -18.11
N VAL A 80 -23.19 3.83 -17.16
CA VAL A 80 -21.74 3.87 -17.38
C VAL A 80 -21.14 2.60 -16.82
N GLN A 81 -20.59 1.79 -17.72
CA GLN A 81 -19.98 0.50 -17.41
C GLN A 81 -18.49 0.54 -17.67
N ALA A 82 -17.70 0.01 -16.73
CA ALA A 82 -16.26 -0.04 -16.86
C ALA A 82 -15.81 -1.42 -17.33
N VAL A 83 -15.32 -1.48 -18.57
CA VAL A 83 -14.89 -2.70 -19.25
C VAL A 83 -13.37 -2.78 -19.23
N GLU A 84 -12.81 -3.89 -18.76
CA GLU A 84 -11.36 -4.10 -18.79
C GLU A 84 -10.85 -4.18 -20.23
N ILE A 85 -9.70 -3.55 -20.50
CA ILE A 85 -9.11 -3.52 -21.85
C ILE A 85 -8.38 -4.85 -22.08
N PRO A 86 -8.82 -5.69 -23.03
CA PRO A 86 -8.22 -7.00 -23.24
C PRO A 86 -6.73 -6.92 -23.61
N GLY A 87 -5.91 -7.79 -23.02
CA GLY A 87 -4.48 -7.88 -23.29
C GLY A 87 -3.62 -6.77 -22.68
N VAL A 88 -4.22 -5.85 -21.91
CA VAL A 88 -3.48 -4.86 -21.12
C VAL A 88 -3.22 -5.43 -19.72
N PRO A 89 -1.96 -5.45 -19.26
CA PRO A 89 -1.66 -5.95 -17.93
C PRO A 89 -2.27 -5.07 -16.85
N ARG A 90 -2.64 -5.69 -15.73
CA ARG A 90 -2.93 -4.97 -14.48
C ARG A 90 -1.62 -4.65 -13.77
N ARG A 91 -1.59 -3.55 -13.02
CA ARG A 91 -0.45 -3.18 -12.19
C ARG A 91 -0.82 -3.34 -10.73
N GLU A 92 0.06 -3.91 -9.92
CA GLU A 92 -0.22 -4.16 -8.50
C GLU A 92 0.96 -3.75 -7.63
N THR A 93 0.66 -3.41 -6.39
CA THR A 93 1.68 -3.14 -5.37
C THR A 93 1.61 -4.22 -4.30
N ALA A 94 2.76 -4.83 -3.99
CA ALA A 94 2.89 -5.69 -2.83
C ALA A 94 3.99 -5.13 -1.92
N SER A 95 3.64 -4.88 -0.66
CA SER A 95 4.53 -4.22 0.29
C SER A 95 4.90 -5.17 1.42
N PHE A 96 6.20 -5.31 1.66
CA PHE A 96 6.77 -6.13 2.73
C PHE A 96 7.59 -5.26 3.67
N PHE A 97 7.51 -5.55 4.97
CA PHE A 97 8.21 -4.80 5.99
C PHE A 97 9.05 -5.72 6.86
N PHE A 98 10.37 -5.51 6.84
CA PHE A 98 11.31 -6.23 7.69
C PHE A 98 11.18 -5.79 9.14
N VAL A 99 11.04 -6.77 10.02
CA VAL A 99 11.08 -6.60 11.47
C VAL A 99 12.35 -7.31 11.96
N PRO A 100 13.12 -6.72 12.89
CA PRO A 100 14.33 -7.36 13.38
C PRO A 100 14.04 -8.73 13.98
N ALA A 101 14.91 -9.71 13.73
CA ALA A 101 14.76 -11.13 14.10
C ALA A 101 13.65 -11.91 13.34
N GLU A 102 12.94 -11.28 12.40
CA GLU A 102 12.00 -11.94 11.48
C GLU A 102 12.52 -11.95 10.04
N GLU A 103 13.78 -11.57 9.80
CA GLU A 103 14.28 -11.31 8.45
C GLU A 103 14.18 -12.56 7.56
N LYS A 104 14.47 -13.73 8.11
CA LYS A 104 14.33 -15.01 7.40
C LYS A 104 12.88 -15.28 7.00
N ARG A 105 11.94 -15.08 7.94
CA ARG A 105 10.51 -15.32 7.70
C ARG A 105 9.99 -14.38 6.62
N VAL A 106 10.29 -13.08 6.72
CA VAL A 106 9.87 -12.09 5.72
C VAL A 106 10.47 -12.41 4.34
N MET A 107 11.72 -12.86 4.29
CA MET A 107 12.35 -13.30 3.03
C MET A 107 11.64 -14.52 2.41
N GLU A 108 11.26 -15.49 3.24
CA GLU A 108 10.47 -16.66 2.83
C GLU A 108 9.06 -16.25 2.35
N GLU A 109 8.42 -15.29 3.02
CA GLU A 109 7.13 -14.72 2.61
C GLU A 109 7.21 -14.02 1.25
N ILE A 110 8.25 -13.21 1.01
CA ILE A 110 8.50 -12.56 -0.29
C ILE A 110 8.71 -13.62 -1.37
N ALA A 111 9.54 -14.63 -1.11
CA ALA A 111 9.81 -15.71 -2.07
C ALA A 111 8.53 -16.49 -2.41
N SER A 112 7.73 -16.84 -1.39
CA SER A 112 6.45 -17.53 -1.55
C SER A 112 5.46 -16.69 -2.35
N PHE A 113 5.35 -15.39 -2.06
CA PHE A 113 4.48 -14.47 -2.79
C PHE A 113 4.87 -14.38 -4.27
N LEU A 114 6.15 -14.14 -4.56
CA LEU A 114 6.68 -14.03 -5.93
C LEU A 114 6.50 -15.32 -6.75
N GLU A 115 6.41 -16.46 -6.07
CA GLU A 115 6.19 -17.78 -6.67
C GLU A 115 4.71 -18.09 -6.88
N GLN A 116 3.89 -17.91 -5.85
CA GLN A 116 2.52 -18.40 -5.81
C GLN A 116 1.52 -17.44 -6.46
N GLN A 117 1.77 -16.12 -6.37
CA GLN A 117 0.88 -15.09 -6.91
C GLN A 117 1.29 -14.64 -8.32
N ALA A 118 2.26 -15.31 -8.94
CA ALA A 118 2.79 -14.92 -10.22
C ALA A 118 1.77 -15.03 -11.35
N ASP A 119 1.64 -13.95 -12.13
CA ASP A 119 0.71 -13.83 -13.24
C ASP A 119 1.35 -13.04 -14.39
N HIS A 120 1.30 -13.61 -15.60
CA HIS A 120 1.86 -13.03 -16.82
C HIS A 120 1.12 -11.78 -17.30
N GLU A 121 -0.05 -11.49 -16.74
CA GLU A 121 -0.83 -10.28 -16.98
C GLU A 121 -0.59 -9.20 -15.91
N VAL A 122 0.40 -9.38 -15.01
CA VAL A 122 0.68 -8.43 -13.91
C VAL A 122 2.04 -7.78 -14.00
N ILE A 123 2.04 -6.46 -13.94
CA ILE A 123 3.19 -5.63 -13.61
C ILE A 123 3.20 -5.45 -12.09
N LEU A 124 4.13 -6.08 -11.39
CA LEU A 124 4.26 -6.00 -9.94
C LEU A 124 5.21 -4.87 -9.55
N ASP A 125 4.75 -3.95 -8.71
CA ASP A 125 5.60 -3.04 -7.93
C ASP A 125 5.85 -3.68 -6.55
N LEU A 126 7.04 -4.23 -6.36
CA LEU A 126 7.46 -4.82 -5.10
C LEU A 126 8.08 -3.72 -4.24
N GLU A 127 7.44 -3.42 -3.11
CA GLU A 127 7.94 -2.49 -2.12
C GLU A 127 8.50 -3.26 -0.93
N VAL A 128 9.74 -2.99 -0.59
CA VAL A 128 10.38 -3.60 0.58
C VAL A 128 11.00 -2.51 1.41
N ALA A 129 10.61 -2.46 2.68
CA ALA A 129 11.13 -1.52 3.66
C ALA A 129 11.36 -2.22 5.00
N GLY A 130 11.93 -1.52 5.97
CA GLY A 130 11.91 -1.94 7.37
C GLY A 130 13.28 -2.02 8.00
N TRP A 131 13.42 -2.86 9.02
CA TRP A 131 14.59 -2.89 9.88
C TRP A 131 15.21 -4.28 9.94
N VAL A 132 16.53 -4.34 9.77
CA VAL A 132 17.30 -5.58 9.80
C VAL A 132 18.29 -5.57 10.96
N GLY A 133 18.39 -6.69 11.67
CA GLY A 133 19.31 -6.87 12.80
C GLY A 133 20.23 -8.07 12.66
N SER A 134 19.74 -9.16 12.08
CA SER A 134 20.53 -10.40 11.90
C SER A 134 21.34 -10.42 10.59
N ILE A 135 20.99 -9.57 9.62
CA ILE A 135 21.67 -9.43 8.32
C ILE A 135 21.96 -7.95 8.05
N SER A 136 23.00 -7.68 7.24
CA SER A 136 23.28 -6.31 6.77
C SER A 136 22.30 -5.87 5.68
N GLU A 137 22.12 -4.56 5.53
CA GLU A 137 21.31 -3.93 4.47
C GLU A 137 21.70 -4.41 3.06
N ASP A 138 23.00 -4.52 2.77
CA ASP A 138 23.53 -4.96 1.47
C ASP A 138 23.14 -6.41 1.16
N ILE A 139 23.30 -7.31 2.14
CA ILE A 139 22.92 -8.74 2.01
C ILE A 139 21.41 -8.85 1.79
N CYS A 140 20.60 -8.14 2.59
CA CYS A 140 19.14 -8.14 2.45
C CYS A 140 18.72 -7.69 1.04
N THR A 141 19.29 -6.58 0.56
CA THR A 141 19.02 -6.03 -0.77
C THR A 141 19.41 -7.02 -1.86
N ALA A 142 20.61 -7.61 -1.79
CA ALA A 142 21.08 -8.58 -2.77
C ALA A 142 20.21 -9.84 -2.82
N GLU A 143 19.73 -10.33 -1.67
CA GLU A 143 18.82 -11.47 -1.63
C GLU A 143 17.46 -11.17 -2.28
N ILE A 144 16.89 -9.99 -2.02
CA ILE A 144 15.64 -9.54 -2.68
C ILE A 144 15.84 -9.43 -4.19
N GLU A 145 16.93 -8.82 -4.65
CA GLU A 145 17.26 -8.73 -6.08
C GLU A 145 17.40 -10.11 -6.73
N MET A 146 18.01 -11.07 -6.03
CA MET A 146 18.10 -12.45 -6.49
C MET A 146 16.73 -13.12 -6.61
N LEU A 147 15.85 -12.94 -5.62
CA LEU A 147 14.47 -13.47 -5.66
C LEU A 147 13.69 -12.87 -6.83
N VAL A 148 13.75 -11.55 -7.00
CA VAL A 148 13.10 -10.85 -8.12
C VAL A 148 13.60 -11.41 -9.44
N LYS A 149 14.92 -11.55 -9.63
CA LYS A 149 15.52 -12.10 -10.84
C LYS A 149 15.10 -13.56 -11.09
N LYS A 150 15.01 -14.38 -10.03
CA LYS A 150 14.59 -15.78 -10.11
C LYS A 150 13.16 -15.91 -10.64
N TYR A 151 12.24 -15.09 -10.14
CA TYR A 151 10.80 -15.21 -10.47
C TYR A 151 10.33 -14.28 -11.60
N ARG A 152 11.14 -13.31 -12.04
CA ARG A 152 10.80 -12.26 -13.03
C ARG A 152 10.06 -12.74 -14.27
N ARG A 153 10.40 -13.92 -14.82
CA ARG A 153 9.80 -14.45 -16.05
C ARG A 153 8.34 -14.89 -15.89
N ARG A 154 7.88 -15.12 -14.66
CA ARG A 154 6.50 -15.54 -14.36
C ARG A 154 5.52 -14.37 -14.28
N TRP A 155 6.06 -13.15 -14.26
CA TRP A 155 5.32 -11.90 -14.21
C TRP A 155 5.42 -11.18 -15.55
N ARG A 156 4.49 -10.26 -15.85
CA ARG A 156 4.69 -9.33 -16.98
C ARG A 156 5.94 -8.49 -16.72
N ASP A 157 5.98 -7.87 -15.54
CA ASP A 157 7.14 -7.16 -15.01
C ASP A 157 7.19 -7.22 -13.48
N VAL A 158 8.39 -7.02 -12.93
CA VAL A 158 8.59 -6.86 -11.49
C VAL A 158 9.53 -5.67 -11.29
N ASN A 159 8.97 -4.57 -10.79
CA ASN A 159 9.69 -3.39 -10.39
C ASN A 159 9.95 -3.47 -8.90
N CYS A 160 11.16 -3.89 -8.53
CA CYS A 160 11.67 -3.67 -7.19
C CYS A 160 12.34 -2.30 -7.24
N GLY A 161 11.74 -1.30 -6.61
CA GLY A 161 12.39 0.00 -6.42
C GLY A 161 13.62 -0.12 -5.52
N THR A 162 14.12 1.00 -5.02
CA THR A 162 15.15 0.96 -3.96
C THR A 162 14.57 0.27 -2.72
N VAL A 163 15.22 -0.80 -2.28
CA VAL A 163 14.89 -1.47 -1.01
C VAL A 163 15.23 -0.50 0.13
N GLN A 164 14.23 -0.19 0.96
CA GLN A 164 14.33 0.78 2.05
C GLN A 164 14.50 0.07 3.40
N VAL A 165 15.50 -0.79 3.50
CA VAL A 165 15.86 -1.47 4.76
C VAL A 165 16.95 -0.70 5.48
N THR A 166 16.90 -0.69 6.81
CA THR A 166 17.89 -0.01 7.64
C THR A 166 18.30 -0.89 8.80
N GLY A 167 19.59 -0.90 9.15
CA GLY A 167 20.10 -1.62 10.30
C GLY A 167 19.49 -1.10 11.61
N ILE A 168 19.17 -2.00 12.54
CA ILE A 168 18.67 -1.62 13.88
C ILE A 168 19.61 -0.69 14.65
N SER A 169 20.90 -0.66 14.29
CA SER A 169 21.89 0.25 14.87
C SER A 169 21.60 1.72 14.59
N ALA A 170 20.84 2.03 13.53
CA ALA A 170 20.42 3.38 13.19
C ALA A 170 19.08 3.79 13.82
N LEU A 171 18.46 2.92 14.63
CA LEU A 171 17.20 3.24 15.28
C LEU A 171 17.34 4.44 16.23
N PRO A 172 16.40 5.40 16.21
CA PRO A 172 16.39 6.49 17.18
C PRO A 172 16.35 5.97 18.62
N GLY A 173 16.96 6.70 19.56
CA GLY A 173 17.08 6.27 20.94
C GLY A 173 15.75 5.94 21.65
N ILE A 174 14.62 6.52 21.20
CA ILE A 174 13.29 6.14 21.70
C ILE A 174 12.86 4.75 21.23
N ALA A 175 13.14 4.39 19.97
CA ALA A 175 12.84 3.07 19.42
C ALA A 175 13.69 1.98 20.11
N ILE A 176 14.98 2.25 20.36
CA ILE A 176 15.85 1.35 21.12
C ILE A 176 15.33 1.17 22.56
N ARG A 177 14.84 2.23 23.20
CA ARG A 177 14.22 2.13 24.54
C ARG A 177 12.93 1.34 24.52
N CYS A 178 12.07 1.54 23.53
CA CYS A 178 10.86 0.72 23.35
C CYS A 178 11.21 -0.75 23.15
N LEU A 179 12.20 -1.06 22.31
CA LEU A 179 12.71 -2.41 22.13
C LEU A 179 13.18 -3.04 23.45
N ARG A 180 14.00 -2.32 24.22
CA ARG A 180 14.46 -2.80 25.54
C ARG A 180 13.33 -2.98 26.55
N LEU A 181 12.43 -1.99 26.65
CA LEU A 181 11.29 -2.04 27.56
C LEU A 181 10.39 -3.23 27.24
N LEU A 182 10.12 -3.48 25.97
CA LEU A 182 9.28 -4.60 25.59
C LEU A 182 9.99 -5.95 25.88
N ASP A 183 11.32 -6.03 25.73
CA ASP A 183 12.13 -7.23 26.07
C ASP A 183 12.14 -7.49 27.60
N GLU A 184 12.09 -6.43 28.40
CA GLU A 184 12.08 -6.46 29.86
C GLU A 184 10.69 -6.69 30.49
N LEU A 185 9.59 -6.46 29.76
CA LEU A 185 8.23 -6.58 30.27
C LEU A 185 7.74 -8.05 30.21
N GLU A 186 7.45 -8.64 31.37
CA GLU A 186 6.73 -9.90 31.46
C GLU A 186 5.22 -9.68 31.26
N PRO A 187 4.54 -10.56 30.50
CA PRO A 187 3.09 -10.54 30.41
C PRO A 187 2.49 -10.84 31.79
N PRO A 188 1.29 -10.29 32.10
CA PRO A 188 0.61 -10.57 33.35
C PRO A 188 0.41 -12.09 33.54
N ALA A 189 0.54 -12.54 34.78
CA ALA A 189 0.43 -13.97 35.07
C ALA A 189 -1.01 -14.46 34.82
N PRO A 190 -1.23 -15.72 34.41
CA PRO A 190 -2.57 -16.25 34.12
C PRO A 190 -3.58 -16.07 35.27
N LEU A 191 -3.10 -16.12 36.52
CA LEU A 191 -3.90 -15.92 37.73
C LEU A 191 -4.41 -14.47 37.88
N GLU A 192 -3.67 -13.48 37.37
CA GLU A 192 -4.08 -12.06 37.38
C GLU A 192 -5.16 -11.76 36.33
N LEU A 193 -5.34 -12.67 35.36
CA LEU A 193 -6.34 -12.55 34.29
C LEU A 193 -7.70 -13.15 34.64
N GLU A 194 -7.77 -14.00 35.67
CA GLU A 194 -9.04 -14.53 36.17
C GLU A 194 -9.90 -13.43 36.84
N ASP A 195 -9.25 -12.38 37.34
CA ASP A 195 -9.87 -11.19 37.93
C ASP A 195 -10.40 -10.18 36.89
N LEU A 196 -10.10 -10.38 35.60
CA LEU A 196 -10.67 -9.58 34.51
C LEU A 196 -12.15 -9.94 34.34
N ARG A 197 -13.02 -9.04 34.78
CA ARG A 197 -14.48 -9.17 34.62
C ARG A 197 -14.96 -9.01 33.17
N ASP A 198 -14.11 -8.46 32.31
CA ASP A 198 -14.40 -8.22 30.91
C ASP A 198 -13.98 -9.44 30.05
N PRO A 199 -14.93 -10.10 29.36
CA PRO A 199 -14.64 -11.26 28.52
C PRO A 199 -13.67 -10.98 27.38
N CYS A 200 -13.73 -9.79 26.76
CA CYS A 200 -12.85 -9.40 25.68
C CYS A 200 -11.42 -9.19 26.18
N LEU A 201 -11.25 -8.60 27.37
CA LEU A 201 -9.92 -8.45 27.97
C LEU A 201 -9.32 -9.81 28.36
N LYS A 202 -10.15 -10.75 28.81
CA LYS A 202 -9.72 -12.12 29.12
C LYS A 202 -9.27 -12.87 27.88
N GLU A 203 -9.99 -12.72 26.77
CA GLU A 203 -9.65 -13.31 25.46
C GLU A 203 -8.35 -12.72 24.91
N LEU A 204 -8.24 -11.39 24.82
CA LEU A 204 -7.01 -10.69 24.43
C LEU A 204 -5.81 -11.09 25.27
N SER A 205 -5.99 -11.23 26.59
CA SER A 205 -4.88 -11.61 27.47
C SER A 205 -4.47 -13.07 27.30
N GLN A 206 -5.42 -13.96 26.99
CA GLN A 206 -5.09 -15.35 26.62
C GLN A 206 -4.36 -15.42 25.28
N GLU A 207 -4.70 -14.56 24.30
CA GLU A 207 -3.95 -14.44 23.06
C GLU A 207 -2.52 -13.95 23.32
N VAL A 208 -2.33 -12.93 24.16
CA VAL A 208 -1.01 -12.42 24.57
C VAL A 208 -0.17 -13.48 25.28
N ILE A 209 -0.77 -14.34 26.12
CA ILE A 209 -0.03 -15.43 26.76
C ILE A 209 0.35 -16.52 25.75
N LYS A 210 -0.56 -16.88 24.84
CA LYS A 210 -0.36 -17.97 23.88
C LYS A 210 0.62 -17.61 22.77
N ASP A 211 0.64 -16.35 22.33
CA ASP A 211 1.52 -15.85 21.26
C ASP A 211 2.19 -14.52 21.67
N ARG A 212 2.87 -14.55 22.83
CA ARG A 212 3.60 -13.40 23.37
C ARG A 212 4.56 -12.81 22.35
N GLU A 213 5.33 -13.68 21.71
CA GLU A 213 6.39 -13.28 20.78
C GLU A 213 5.80 -12.74 19.47
N GLY A 214 4.75 -13.35 18.90
CA GLY A 214 4.10 -12.87 17.69
C GLY A 214 3.37 -11.53 17.90
N LEU A 215 2.68 -11.35 19.02
CA LEU A 215 2.01 -10.09 19.36
C LEU A 215 3.00 -8.97 19.66
N TYR A 216 4.09 -9.27 20.38
CA TYR A 216 5.22 -8.36 20.57
C TYR A 216 5.79 -7.90 19.23
N ARG A 217 6.08 -8.85 18.33
CA ARG A 217 6.67 -8.57 17.03
C ARG A 217 5.71 -7.78 16.14
N THR A 218 4.41 -8.03 16.25
CA THR A 218 3.36 -7.27 15.56
C THR A 218 3.29 -5.83 16.08
N ALA A 219 3.26 -5.63 17.40
CA ALA A 219 3.25 -4.28 18.00
C ALA A 219 4.52 -3.50 17.66
N LEU A 220 5.68 -4.16 17.72
CA LEU A 220 6.95 -3.59 17.31
C LEU A 220 6.96 -3.25 15.81
N SER A 221 6.45 -4.13 14.95
CA SER A 221 6.30 -3.87 13.52
C SER A 221 5.47 -2.62 13.27
N LEU A 222 4.32 -2.48 13.94
CA LEU A 222 3.45 -1.30 13.82
C LEU A 222 4.14 -0.02 14.30
N LEU A 223 4.86 -0.07 15.43
CA LEU A 223 5.64 1.07 15.93
C LEU A 223 6.76 1.46 14.95
N LEU A 224 7.53 0.48 14.47
CA LEU A 224 8.62 0.68 13.52
C LEU A 224 8.11 1.19 12.17
N GLN A 225 6.95 0.72 11.71
CA GLN A 225 6.29 1.23 10.50
C GLN A 225 5.87 2.68 10.67
N GLN A 226 5.29 3.07 11.81
CA GLN A 226 4.94 4.46 12.08
C GLN A 226 6.17 5.37 12.14
N MET A 227 7.25 4.90 12.76
CA MET A 227 8.50 5.66 12.81
C MET A 227 9.20 5.76 11.44
N GLY A 228 9.12 4.71 10.61
CA GLY A 228 9.68 4.72 9.25
C GLY A 228 8.84 5.49 8.23
N ARG A 229 7.53 5.69 8.47
CA ARG A 229 6.64 6.54 7.65
C ARG A 229 6.77 8.04 7.95
N GLY A 230 7.55 8.41 8.97
CA GLY A 230 7.67 9.76 9.51
C GLY A 230 8.92 10.54 9.07
N THR A 231 9.31 10.44 7.79
CA THR A 231 10.33 11.31 7.17
C THR A 231 9.95 11.67 5.75
#